data_AF-G9KTA3-F1
#
_entry.id   AF-G9KTA3-F1
#
_cell.length_a   1.000
_cell.length_b   1.000
_cell.length_c   1.000
_cell.angle_alpha   90.00
_cell.angle_beta   90.00
_cell.angle_gamma   90.00
#
_symmetry.space_group_name_H-M   'P 1'
#
loop_
_entity.id
_entity.type
_entity.pdbx_description
1 polymer ?
#
loop_
_entity_poly.entity_id
_entity_poly.type
_entity_poly.pdbx_seq_one_letter_code
_entity_poly.pdbx_strand_id
1 'polypeptide(L)'
;SESAQTFPVRHPDGFSSHRPDNLVPAAPQPPRRSRDHNWKQLGTTECSTSCGKGSQFPIFRCVHRNTHEEVPESYCDSSMKPTPEE
;
A
#
# COMPACT_ATOMS: atom_id res chain seq x y z
N SER A 1 -16.92 -62.88 3.52
CA SER A 1 -17.05 -62.22 2.22
C SER A 1 -17.75 -60.90 2.44
N GLU A 2 -16.97 -59.82 2.56
CA GLU A 2 -17.48 -58.50 2.93
C GLU A 2 -17.78 -57.70 1.65
N SER A 3 -19.04 -57.29 1.52
CA SER A 3 -19.57 -56.62 0.34
C SER A 3 -19.19 -55.15 0.34
N ALA A 4 -18.20 -54.76 -0.46
CA ALA A 4 -17.80 -53.36 -0.62
C ALA A 4 -18.91 -52.56 -1.33
N GLN A 5 -19.55 -51.66 -0.60
CA GLN A 5 -20.53 -50.71 -1.16
C GLN A 5 -19.79 -49.58 -1.87
N THR A 6 -20.03 -49.45 -3.18
CA THR A 6 -19.52 -48.35 -4.00
C THR A 6 -20.33 -47.07 -3.71
N PHE A 7 -19.65 -46.01 -3.28
CA PHE A 7 -20.27 -44.71 -3.05
C PHE A 7 -20.24 -43.90 -4.37
N PRO A 8 -21.34 -43.24 -4.79
CA PRO A 8 -21.32 -42.42 -6.00
C PRO A 8 -20.48 -41.16 -5.79
N VAL A 9 -19.53 -40.92 -6.70
CA VAL A 9 -18.74 -39.69 -6.75
C VAL A 9 -19.65 -38.53 -7.13
N ARG A 10 -19.84 -37.56 -6.23
CA ARG A 10 -20.44 -36.26 -6.57
C ARG A 10 -19.38 -35.47 -7.36
N HIS A 11 -19.56 -35.40 -8.68
CA HIS A 11 -18.84 -34.44 -9.50
C HIS A 11 -19.29 -33.03 -9.10
N PRO A 12 -18.38 -32.08 -8.80
CA PRO A 12 -18.78 -30.70 -8.63
C PRO A 12 -19.31 -30.20 -9.98
N ASP A 13 -20.59 -29.84 -9.99
CA ASP A 13 -21.25 -29.14 -11.08
C ASP A 13 -20.34 -28.00 -11.55
N GLY A 14 -20.01 -28.03 -12.85
CA GLY A 14 -19.04 -27.14 -13.45
C GLY A 14 -19.40 -25.69 -13.13
N PHE A 15 -18.43 -24.93 -12.62
CA PHE A 15 -18.57 -23.50 -12.42
C PHE A 15 -19.03 -22.86 -13.73
N SER A 16 -20.32 -22.55 -13.81
CA SER A 16 -20.87 -21.78 -14.92
C SER A 16 -20.14 -20.44 -14.91
N SER A 17 -19.32 -20.21 -15.94
CA SER A 17 -18.63 -18.94 -16.17
C SER A 17 -19.66 -17.90 -16.63
N HIS A 18 -20.62 -17.58 -15.76
CA HIS A 18 -21.35 -16.34 -15.86
C HIS A 18 -20.37 -15.24 -15.47
N ARG A 19 -19.58 -14.82 -16.46
CA ARG A 19 -18.89 -13.55 -16.43
C ARG A 19 -19.99 -12.49 -16.31
N PRO A 20 -20.12 -11.77 -15.19
CA PRO A 20 -21.14 -10.74 -15.08
C PRO A 20 -20.84 -9.68 -16.13
N ASP A 21 -21.83 -9.33 -16.95
CA ASP A 21 -21.76 -8.27 -17.97
C ASP A 21 -21.51 -6.86 -17.38
N ASN A 22 -21.34 -6.75 -16.06
CA ASN A 22 -20.99 -5.54 -15.32
C ASN A 22 -19.47 -5.29 -15.29
N LEU A 23 -18.79 -5.41 -16.43
CA LEU A 23 -17.41 -4.97 -16.54
C LEU A 23 -17.39 -3.48 -16.85
N VAL A 24 -17.23 -2.65 -15.82
CA VAL A 24 -16.87 -1.25 -15.99
C VAL A 24 -15.54 -1.22 -16.76
N PRO A 25 -15.46 -0.57 -17.94
CA PRO A 25 -14.19 -0.41 -18.64
C PRO A 25 -13.19 0.21 -17.68
N ALA A 26 -12.01 -0.37 -17.55
CA ALA A 26 -10.95 0.23 -16.76
C ALA A 26 -10.74 1.65 -17.29
N ALA A 27 -11.11 2.65 -16.49
CA ALA A 27 -10.86 4.04 -16.84
C ALA A 27 -9.38 4.15 -17.23
N PRO A 28 -9.03 4.97 -18.26
CA PRO A 28 -7.65 5.23 -18.58
C PRO A 28 -6.95 5.70 -17.31
N GLN A 29 -6.22 4.77 -16.66
CA GLN A 29 -5.38 5.14 -15.54
C GLN A 29 -4.36 6.06 -16.21
N PRO A 30 -4.26 7.35 -15.81
CA PRO A 30 -3.09 8.13 -16.23
C PRO A 30 -1.89 7.23 -15.94
N PRO A 31 -0.89 7.15 -16.84
CA PRO A 31 0.26 6.27 -16.66
C PRO A 31 0.65 6.46 -15.20
N ARG A 32 0.54 5.38 -14.40
CA ARG A 32 0.78 5.48 -12.96
C ARG A 32 2.14 6.11 -12.93
N ARG A 33 2.22 7.43 -12.66
CA ARG A 33 3.48 8.16 -12.55
C ARG A 33 4.21 7.25 -11.62
N SER A 34 5.23 6.54 -12.13
CA SER A 34 5.88 5.56 -11.30
C SER A 34 6.30 6.40 -10.12
N ARG A 35 5.63 6.16 -8.98
CA ARG A 35 5.90 6.89 -7.74
C ARG A 35 7.17 6.23 -7.26
N ASP A 36 8.21 6.43 -8.06
CA ASP A 36 9.59 6.08 -7.79
C ASP A 36 10.04 6.87 -6.59
N HIS A 37 9.26 7.87 -6.15
CA HIS A 37 9.50 8.64 -4.96
C HIS A 37 8.25 8.70 -4.07
N ASN A 38 8.47 8.63 -2.76
CA ASN A 38 7.44 8.80 -1.76
C ASN A 38 8.00 9.53 -0.53
N TRP A 39 7.12 10.17 0.24
CA TRP A 39 7.48 10.69 1.56
C TRP A 39 7.71 9.54 2.52
N LYS A 40 8.78 9.64 3.31
CA LYS A 40 9.13 8.69 4.37
C LYS A 40 9.59 9.45 5.61
N GLN A 41 9.14 9.02 6.79
CA GLN A 41 9.67 9.53 8.05
C GLN A 41 11.08 8.96 8.27
N LEU A 42 12.07 9.83 8.39
CA LEU A 42 13.47 9.42 8.63
C LEU A 42 13.92 9.66 10.09
N GLY A 43 13.11 10.34 10.89
CA GLY A 43 13.40 10.59 12.29
C GLY A 43 12.41 11.55 12.93
N THR A 44 12.84 12.19 14.01
CA THR A 44 12.15 13.27 14.71
C THR A 44 13.11 14.43 14.94
N THR A 45 12.57 15.63 15.13
CA THR A 45 13.35 16.77 15.62
C THR A 45 13.92 16.46 17.00
N GLU A 46 14.93 17.22 17.42
CA GLU A 46 15.36 17.19 18.81
C GLU A 46 14.20 17.57 19.73
N CYS A 47 14.24 17.05 20.96
CA CYS A 47 13.26 17.40 21.99
C CYS A 47 13.41 18.88 22.35
N SER A 48 12.29 19.60 22.46
CA SER A 48 12.27 21.02 22.82
C SER A 48 12.85 21.33 24.21
N THR A 49 13.09 20.31 25.04
CA THR A 49 13.65 20.44 26.39
C THR A 49 14.67 19.34 26.66
N SER A 50 15.63 19.63 27.53
CA SER A 50 16.58 18.64 28.05
C SER A 50 16.05 17.87 29.26
N CYS A 51 14.98 18.36 29.93
CA CYS A 51 14.33 17.66 31.04
C CYS A 51 12.82 17.97 31.12
N GLY A 52 12.06 17.06 31.73
CA GLY A 52 10.60 17.20 31.88
C GLY A 52 9.83 16.85 30.60
N LYS A 53 8.68 17.50 30.39
CA LYS A 53 7.81 17.29 29.22
C LYS A 53 8.18 18.28 28.12
N GLY A 54 8.66 17.76 26.99
CA GLY A 54 8.91 18.51 25.76
C GLY A 54 8.12 17.98 24.58
N SER A 55 8.37 18.57 23.42
CA SER A 55 7.76 18.19 22.15
C SER A 55 8.85 17.86 21.13
N GLN A 56 8.54 16.93 20.23
CA GLN A 56 9.35 16.60 19.05
C GLN A 56 8.42 16.30 17.89
N PHE A 57 8.85 16.59 16.66
CA PHE A 57 8.03 16.45 15.47
C PHE A 57 8.66 15.46 14.48
N PRO A 58 7.88 14.64 13.75
CA PRO A 58 8.40 13.76 12.72
C PRO A 58 9.09 14.53 11.58
N ILE A 59 10.21 14.01 11.09
CA ILE A 59 10.94 14.54 9.94
C ILE A 59 10.64 13.67 8.73
N PHE A 60 9.96 14.24 7.74
CA PHE A 60 9.66 13.57 6.47
C PHE A 60 10.63 14.01 5.37
N ARG A 61 11.16 13.05 4.62
CA ARG A 61 11.98 13.28 3.42
C ARG A 61 11.41 12.55 2.22
N CYS A 62 11.65 13.10 1.03
CA CYS A 62 11.32 12.42 -0.21
C CYS A 62 12.40 11.38 -0.47
N VAL A 63 12.02 10.12 -0.67
CA VAL A 63 12.97 9.03 -0.91
C VAL A 63 12.61 8.29 -2.18
N HIS A 64 13.63 7.76 -2.86
CA HIS A 64 13.40 6.82 -3.94
C HIS A 64 12.87 5.50 -3.38
N ARG A 65 11.79 4.96 -3.96
CA ARG A 65 10.99 3.86 -3.42
C ARG A 65 11.75 2.54 -3.37
N ASN A 66 12.67 2.31 -4.31
CA ASN A 66 13.40 1.05 -4.40
C ASN A 66 14.74 1.09 -3.64
N THR A 67 15.45 2.21 -3.70
CA THR A 67 16.77 2.36 -3.05
C THR A 67 16.67 2.95 -1.65
N HIS A 68 15.53 3.55 -1.29
CA HIS A 68 15.30 4.32 -0.06
C HIS A 68 16.26 5.50 0.14
N GLU A 69 16.97 5.91 -0.90
CA GLU A 69 17.86 7.06 -0.86
C GLU A 69 17.05 8.35 -0.85
N GLU A 70 17.50 9.32 -0.06
CA GLU A 70 16.92 10.66 -0.05
C GLU A 70 17.15 11.35 -1.39
N VAL A 71 16.09 11.94 -1.92
CA VAL A 71 16.10 12.72 -3.16
C VAL A 71 15.54 14.11 -2.90
N PRO A 72 15.70 15.07 -3.83
CA PRO A 72 15.10 16.39 -3.68
C PRO A 72 13.58 16.31 -3.47
N GLU A 73 13.05 17.18 -2.62
CA GLU A 73 11.63 17.20 -2.27
C GLU A 73 10.68 17.38 -3.47
N SER A 74 11.15 18.03 -4.53
CA SER A 74 10.39 18.27 -5.77
C SER A 74 10.00 16.99 -6.53
N TYR A 75 10.65 15.86 -6.24
CA TYR A 75 10.27 14.56 -6.80
C TYR A 75 9.03 13.96 -6.13
N CYS A 76 8.68 14.44 -4.94
CA CYS A 76 7.47 14.04 -4.23
C CYS A 76 6.40 15.11 -4.35
N ASP A 77 5.15 14.67 -4.41
CA ASP A 77 4.00 15.56 -4.39
C ASP A 77 3.86 16.24 -3.03
N SER A 78 3.99 17.56 -2.97
CA SER A 78 3.95 18.33 -1.72
C SER A 78 2.58 18.26 -1.06
N SER A 79 1.48 18.09 -1.81
CA SER A 79 0.14 17.91 -1.24
C SER A 79 -0.05 16.56 -0.56
N MET A 80 0.92 15.65 -0.73
CA MET A 80 0.94 14.33 -0.07
C MET A 80 2.00 14.21 1.00
N LYS A 81 2.68 15.31 1.35
CA LYS A 81 3.58 15.33 2.50
C LYS A 81 2.73 15.14 3.76
N PRO A 82 3.01 14.12 4.61
CA PRO A 82 2.25 13.94 5.85
C PRO A 82 2.42 15.15 6.75
N THR A 83 1.33 15.55 7.41
CA THR A 83 1.39 16.53 8.49
C THR A 83 1.90 15.86 9.76
N PRO A 84 2.70 16.54 10.59
CA PRO A 84 2.90 16.12 11.97
C PRO A 84 1.52 15.96 12.63
N GLU A 85 1.19 14.77 13.14
CA GLU A 85 0.06 14.65 14.08
C GLU A 85 0.47 15.28 15.42
N GLU A 86 -0.45 16.02 16.03
CA GLU A 86 -0.25 16.76 17.31
C GLU A 86 -0.43 15.87 18.54
#